data_AF-A0A941XQ04-F1
#
_entry.id   AF-A0A941XQ04-F1
#
_cell.length_a   1.000
_cell.length_b   1.000
_cell.length_c   1.000
_cell.angle_alpha   90.00
_cell.angle_beta   90.00
_cell.angle_gamma   90.00
#
_symmetry.space_group_name_H-M   'P 1'
#
loop_
_entity.id
_entity.type
_entity.pdbx_description
1 polymer ?
#
loop_
_entity_poly.entity_id
_entity_poly.type
_entity_poly.pdbx_seq_one_letter_code
_entity_poly.pdbx_strand_id
1 'polypeptide(L)'
;MKKLFFLLLMGILMMPATEILAQTQTQTHTQELTKKQIRQIKRDQRRHARQVANQQAFNAAVEALKDNNWVLMANTLYGPRGNSIPVSDNTNFIQFKGNKVYLQLAFTGIAGPNGLGGITVEGTPSNISSQTDKHGNITYSFNVMGTAITAQVIINLSYGDNYAQATVYPMMNNNNLTFSGILVPTDQSSIFKSGFISY
;
A
#
# COMPACT_ATOMS: atom_id res chain seq x y z
N MET A 1 -37.42 -26.78 57.90
CA MET A 1 -36.11 -27.34 58.28
C MET A 1 -35.18 -26.16 58.54
N LYS A 2 -34.80 -25.88 59.81
CA LYS A 2 -33.42 -26.00 60.37
C LYS A 2 -32.36 -25.32 59.47
N LYS A 3 -31.58 -24.30 59.88
CA LYS A 3 -31.10 -23.84 61.22
C LYS A 3 -31.04 -22.28 61.23
N LEU A 4 -31.24 -21.50 62.31
CA LEU A 4 -30.37 -21.27 63.50
C LEU A 4 -28.90 -20.97 63.08
N PHE A 5 -28.17 -19.92 63.49
CA PHE A 5 -28.24 -18.89 64.56
C PHE A 5 -27.34 -17.67 64.12
N PHE A 6 -27.07 -16.55 64.83
CA PHE A 6 -27.37 -16.02 66.19
C PHE A 6 -27.62 -14.47 66.10
N LEU A 7 -27.37 -13.69 67.17
CA LEU A 7 -27.43 -12.22 67.32
C LEU A 7 -26.16 -11.66 68.03
N LEU A 8 -26.05 -10.32 68.13
CA LEU A 8 -25.08 -9.53 68.93
C LEU A 8 -23.62 -9.47 68.41
N LEU A 9 -22.81 -8.42 68.65
CA LEU A 9 -22.98 -7.27 69.56
C LEU A 9 -22.47 -5.95 68.93
N MET A 10 -23.15 -4.84 69.23
CA MET A 10 -22.72 -3.47 68.92
C MET A 10 -21.60 -3.03 69.90
N GLY A 11 -20.44 -2.62 69.38
CA GLY A 11 -19.31 -2.14 70.17
C GLY A 11 -18.74 -0.84 69.61
N ILE A 12 -19.33 0.29 69.98
CA ILE A 12 -18.73 1.61 69.72
C ILE A 12 -17.58 1.80 70.71
N LEU A 13 -16.35 1.93 70.21
CA LEU A 13 -15.27 2.57 70.95
C LEU A 13 -14.66 3.67 70.10
N MET A 14 -14.73 4.89 70.62
CA MET A 14 -14.14 6.10 70.02
C MET A 14 -12.90 6.50 70.83
N MET A 15 -11.82 6.81 70.11
CA MET A 15 -10.61 7.52 70.58
C MET A 15 -9.65 6.74 71.52
N PRO A 16 -8.35 7.14 71.62
CA PRO A 16 -7.69 8.30 70.98
C PRO A 16 -6.64 7.94 69.93
N ALA A 17 -6.12 8.98 69.27
CA ALA A 17 -5.01 8.87 68.34
C ALA A 17 -3.68 8.62 69.06
N THR A 18 -2.90 7.66 68.57
CA THR A 18 -1.45 7.58 68.79
C THR A 18 -0.78 7.26 67.46
N GLU A 19 0.02 8.20 66.96
CA GLU A 19 0.78 8.05 65.72
C GLU A 19 1.88 7.01 65.90
N ILE A 20 1.71 5.84 65.28
CA ILE A 20 2.83 4.90 65.05
C ILE A 20 3.18 4.99 63.58
N LEU A 21 4.40 5.48 63.30
CA LEU A 21 4.95 5.50 61.94
C LEU A 21 5.11 4.08 61.39
N ALA A 22 4.08 3.60 60.70
CA ALA A 22 4.16 2.47 59.80
C ALA A 22 3.82 2.96 58.39
N GLN A 23 4.86 3.27 57.60
CA GLN A 23 4.69 3.64 56.19
C GLN A 23 4.17 2.44 55.39
N THR A 24 2.85 2.24 55.35
CA THR A 24 2.23 1.36 54.36
C THR A 24 2.20 2.10 53.02
N GLN A 25 3.39 2.25 52.42
CA GLN A 25 3.49 2.64 51.02
C GLN A 25 2.69 1.64 50.20
N THR A 26 1.61 2.11 49.58
CA THR A 26 0.92 1.35 48.54
C THR A 26 1.84 1.31 47.34
N GLN A 27 2.81 0.39 47.35
CA GLN A 27 3.77 0.23 46.26
C GLN A 27 3.03 -0.37 45.06
N THR A 28 2.43 0.51 44.25
CA THR A 28 2.16 0.23 42.84
C THR A 28 3.50 0.00 42.18
N HIS A 29 3.99 -1.25 42.22
CA HIS A 29 5.21 -1.67 41.55
C HIS A 29 4.94 -1.75 40.05
N THR A 30 4.84 -0.58 39.42
CA THR A 30 4.82 -0.42 37.98
C THR A 30 6.19 -0.84 37.47
N GLN A 31 6.34 -2.09 37.05
CA GLN A 31 7.58 -2.57 36.44
C GLN A 31 7.88 -1.72 35.20
N GLU A 32 8.88 -0.85 35.30
CA GLU A 32 9.32 -0.06 34.15
C GLU A 32 9.84 -0.99 33.06
N LEU A 33 9.19 -0.96 31.90
CA LEU A 33 9.61 -1.73 30.73
C LEU A 33 11.04 -1.34 30.34
N THR A 34 11.91 -2.33 30.20
CA THR A 34 13.30 -2.09 29.79
C THR A 34 13.36 -1.35 28.45
N LYS A 35 14.42 -0.58 28.22
CA LYS A 35 14.68 0.10 26.93
C LYS A 35 14.59 -0.85 25.72
N LYS A 36 14.87 -2.15 25.90
CA LYS A 36 14.72 -3.21 24.88
C LYS A 36 13.24 -3.55 24.63
N GLN A 37 12.45 -3.77 25.68
CA GLN A 37 11.00 -4.01 25.56
C GLN A 37 10.27 -2.82 24.94
N ILE A 38 10.57 -1.58 25.34
CA ILE A 38 9.97 -0.37 24.74
C ILE A 38 10.30 -0.28 23.24
N ARG A 39 11.54 -0.58 22.83
CA ARG A 39 11.92 -0.63 21.41
C ARG A 39 11.18 -1.73 20.65
N GLN A 40 10.96 -2.88 21.27
CA GLN A 40 10.23 -3.99 20.66
C GLN A 40 8.75 -3.64 20.47
N ILE A 41 8.07 -3.17 21.51
CA ILE A 41 6.67 -2.71 21.44
C ILE A 41 6.50 -1.63 20.36
N LYS A 42 7.40 -0.63 20.30
CA LYS A 42 7.35 0.40 19.23
C LYS A 42 7.59 -0.16 17.84
N ARG A 43 8.39 -1.23 17.68
CA ARG A 43 8.56 -1.93 16.38
C ARG A 43 7.30 -2.70 16.01
N ASP A 44 6.68 -3.39 16.96
CA ASP A 44 5.47 -4.19 16.73
C ASP A 44 4.26 -3.32 16.41
N GLN A 45 4.07 -2.22 17.15
CA GLN A 45 3.08 -1.19 16.83
C GLN A 45 3.28 -0.62 15.41
N ARG A 46 4.54 -0.32 15.02
CA ARG A 46 4.85 0.16 13.66
C ARG A 46 4.62 -0.91 12.58
N ARG A 47 4.87 -2.19 12.88
CA ARG A 47 4.58 -3.31 11.96
C ARG A 47 3.08 -3.48 11.76
N HIS A 48 2.30 -3.51 12.84
CA HIS A 48 0.85 -3.61 12.79
C HIS A 48 0.22 -2.41 12.06
N ALA A 49 0.66 -1.18 12.36
CA ALA A 49 0.16 0.02 11.67
C ALA A 49 0.46 -0.01 10.16
N ARG A 50 1.64 -0.51 9.76
CA ARG A 50 1.97 -0.72 8.34
C ARG A 50 1.12 -1.81 7.69
N GLN A 51 0.89 -2.93 8.37
CA GLN A 51 0.03 -4.00 7.84
C GLN A 51 -1.40 -3.51 7.59
N VAL A 52 -1.98 -2.73 8.52
CA VAL A 52 -3.30 -2.11 8.33
C VAL A 52 -3.29 -1.14 7.14
N ALA A 53 -2.30 -0.26 7.04
CA ALA A 53 -2.19 0.70 5.94
C ALA A 53 -1.97 0.02 4.57
N ASN A 54 -1.09 -0.99 4.51
CA ASN A 54 -0.84 -1.76 3.30
C ASN A 54 -2.09 -2.55 2.85
N GLN A 55 -2.86 -3.12 3.79
CA GLN A 55 -4.12 -3.81 3.48
C GLN A 55 -5.19 -2.83 2.96
N GLN A 56 -5.27 -1.63 3.51
CA GLN A 56 -6.15 -0.57 3.01
C GLN A 56 -5.74 -0.15 1.59
N ALA A 57 -4.44 0.03 1.34
CA ALA A 57 -3.90 0.37 0.03
C ALA A 57 -4.13 -0.75 -1.00
N PHE A 58 -3.94 -2.02 -0.61
CA PHE A 58 -4.30 -3.18 -1.44
C PHE A 58 -5.78 -3.13 -1.81
N ASN A 59 -6.68 -2.99 -0.84
CA ASN A 59 -8.12 -2.96 -1.09
C ASN A 59 -8.50 -1.84 -2.08
N ALA A 60 -7.92 -0.64 -1.91
CA ALA A 60 -8.13 0.48 -2.83
C ALA A 60 -7.54 0.21 -4.23
N ALA A 61 -6.40 -0.48 -4.33
CA ALA A 61 -5.83 -0.93 -5.60
C ALA A 61 -6.72 -1.98 -6.29
N VAL A 62 -7.30 -2.93 -5.54
CA VAL A 62 -8.26 -3.92 -6.06
C VAL A 62 -9.53 -3.24 -6.60
N GLU A 63 -10.05 -2.23 -5.90
CA GLU A 63 -11.21 -1.45 -6.34
C GLU A 63 -10.88 -0.64 -7.60
N ALA A 64 -9.75 0.09 -7.62
CA ALA A 64 -9.32 0.86 -8.78
C ALA A 64 -9.09 -0.01 -10.03
N LEU A 65 -8.57 -1.23 -9.88
CA LEU A 65 -8.45 -2.22 -10.97
C LEU A 65 -9.81 -2.65 -11.54
N LYS A 66 -10.84 -2.82 -10.70
CA LYS A 66 -12.21 -3.15 -11.15
C LYS A 66 -12.85 -1.98 -11.88
N ASP A 67 -12.63 -0.78 -11.39
CA ASP A 67 -13.21 0.46 -11.91
C ASP A 67 -12.47 1.01 -13.15
N ASN A 68 -11.40 0.34 -13.60
CA ASN A 68 -10.57 0.79 -14.72
C ASN A 68 -10.05 2.23 -14.53
N ASN A 69 -9.71 2.59 -13.29
CA ASN A 69 -9.37 3.96 -12.89
C ASN A 69 -8.17 4.01 -11.91
N TRP A 70 -7.00 3.63 -12.40
CA TRP A 70 -5.79 3.44 -11.61
C TRP A 70 -4.54 4.02 -12.28
N VAL A 71 -3.50 4.26 -11.46
CA VAL A 71 -2.15 4.58 -11.92
C VAL A 71 -1.15 3.67 -11.21
N LEU A 72 -0.33 2.95 -11.98
CA LEU A 72 0.89 2.31 -11.52
C LEU A 72 2.05 3.28 -11.70
N MET A 73 2.50 3.87 -10.60
CA MET A 73 3.62 4.83 -10.57
C MET A 73 4.91 4.05 -10.32
N ALA A 74 5.79 3.97 -11.33
CA ALA A 74 6.97 3.09 -11.28
C ALA A 74 8.18 3.79 -10.67
N ASN A 75 8.85 3.11 -9.74
CA ASN A 75 10.16 3.54 -9.22
C ASN A 75 11.32 2.76 -9.87
N THR A 76 10.99 1.66 -10.57
CA THR A 76 11.96 0.78 -11.23
C THR A 76 11.36 0.26 -12.53
N LEU A 77 12.15 0.27 -13.60
CA LEU A 77 11.86 -0.45 -14.84
C LEU A 77 12.77 -1.67 -14.95
N TYR A 78 12.27 -2.75 -15.56
CA TYR A 78 13.06 -3.91 -15.96
C TYR A 78 12.96 -4.11 -17.47
N GLY A 79 14.11 -4.06 -18.15
CA GLY A 79 14.18 -4.35 -19.58
C GLY A 79 14.11 -5.86 -19.91
N PRO A 80 14.12 -6.25 -21.20
CA PRO A 80 13.92 -7.65 -21.64
C PRO A 80 14.90 -8.68 -21.04
N ARG A 81 16.07 -8.22 -20.56
CA ARG A 81 17.12 -9.04 -19.94
C ARG A 81 17.13 -8.98 -18.40
N GLY A 82 16.09 -8.42 -17.76
CA GLY A 82 15.99 -8.29 -16.31
C GLY A 82 16.84 -7.19 -15.67
N ASN A 83 17.50 -6.35 -16.49
CA ASN A 83 18.28 -5.21 -16.00
C ASN A 83 17.35 -4.22 -15.27
N SER A 84 17.63 -3.96 -13.99
CA SER A 84 16.93 -2.95 -13.17
C SER A 84 17.41 -1.54 -13.52
N ILE A 85 16.46 -0.63 -13.77
CA ILE A 85 16.70 0.78 -14.07
C ILE A 85 15.84 1.59 -13.07
N PRO A 86 16.44 2.22 -12.05
CA PRO A 86 15.73 3.14 -11.16
C PRO A 86 15.19 4.33 -11.96
N VAL A 87 13.94 4.71 -11.71
CA VAL A 87 13.25 5.80 -12.41
C VAL A 87 12.42 6.67 -11.46
N SER A 88 12.04 7.85 -11.93
CA SER A 88 11.16 8.76 -11.22
C SER A 88 9.70 8.47 -11.56
N ASP A 89 8.87 8.32 -10.52
CA ASP A 89 7.49 7.87 -10.58
C ASP A 89 6.57 8.87 -11.29
N ASN A 90 6.87 10.18 -11.16
CA ASN A 90 6.22 11.28 -11.84
C ASN A 90 6.27 11.23 -13.38
N THR A 91 7.17 10.45 -13.95
CA THR A 91 7.48 10.44 -15.40
C THR A 91 7.57 9.03 -15.99
N ASN A 92 7.31 8.00 -15.18
CA ASN A 92 7.35 6.60 -15.59
C ASN A 92 6.16 5.87 -14.93
N PHE A 93 5.07 5.74 -15.67
CA PHE A 93 3.83 5.17 -15.14
C PHE A 93 2.97 4.54 -16.23
N ILE A 94 2.06 3.66 -15.81
CA ILE A 94 0.91 3.24 -16.61
C ILE A 94 -0.35 3.76 -15.91
N GLN A 95 -1.22 4.43 -16.63
CA GLN A 95 -2.54 4.85 -16.15
C GLN A 95 -3.63 4.19 -16.99
N PHE A 96 -4.69 3.72 -16.34
CA PHE A 96 -5.94 3.33 -16.98
C PHE A 96 -7.04 4.25 -16.43
N LYS A 97 -7.83 4.84 -17.32
CA LYS A 97 -8.82 5.87 -16.97
C LYS A 97 -10.03 5.79 -17.89
N GLY A 98 -11.09 5.12 -17.44
CA GLY A 98 -12.33 4.95 -18.20
C GLY A 98 -12.10 4.06 -19.43
N ASN A 99 -11.98 4.66 -20.62
CA ASN A 99 -11.67 3.94 -21.86
C ASN A 99 -10.36 4.41 -22.53
N LYS A 100 -9.42 4.94 -21.74
CA LYS A 100 -8.07 5.32 -22.20
C LYS A 100 -7.00 4.71 -21.30
N VAL A 101 -5.88 4.36 -21.91
CA VAL A 101 -4.66 3.94 -21.21
C VAL A 101 -3.53 4.84 -21.65
N TYR A 102 -2.74 5.33 -20.68
CA TYR A 102 -1.52 6.10 -20.91
C TYR A 102 -0.33 5.28 -20.44
N LEU A 103 0.64 5.05 -21.33
CA LEU A 103 1.95 4.51 -20.99
C LEU A 103 2.95 5.66 -21.12
N GLN A 104 3.45 6.16 -20.00
CA GLN A 104 4.47 7.20 -19.95
C GLN A 104 5.81 6.59 -19.56
N LEU A 105 6.83 6.85 -20.36
CA LEU A 105 8.23 6.56 -20.09
C LEU A 105 9.04 7.82 -20.31
N ALA A 106 10.04 8.07 -19.46
CA ALA A 106 11.03 9.12 -19.67
C ALA A 106 12.44 8.53 -19.73
N PHE A 107 13.18 8.89 -20.79
CA PHE A 107 14.56 8.48 -20.98
C PHE A 107 15.49 9.65 -20.65
N THR A 108 16.21 9.55 -19.54
CA THR A 108 17.28 10.49 -19.22
C THR A 108 18.42 10.36 -20.24
N GLY A 109 18.59 11.36 -21.12
CA GLY A 109 19.72 11.45 -22.06
C GLY A 109 19.41 11.16 -23.54
N ILE A 110 18.17 10.82 -23.91
CA ILE A 110 17.75 10.74 -25.33
C ILE A 110 16.71 11.82 -25.59
N ALA A 111 17.10 12.87 -26.31
CA ALA A 111 16.21 13.98 -26.63
C ALA A 111 15.13 13.54 -27.63
N GLY A 112 13.86 13.57 -27.20
CA GLY A 112 12.74 13.55 -28.13
C GLY A 112 12.60 14.90 -28.86
N PRO A 113 11.84 14.98 -29.96
CA PRO A 113 11.69 16.21 -30.76
C PRO A 113 11.20 17.45 -29.98
N ASN A 114 10.58 17.25 -28.82
CA ASN A 114 10.00 18.29 -27.97
C ASN A 114 10.85 18.63 -26.72
N GLY A 115 12.13 18.22 -26.66
CA GLY A 115 13.04 18.55 -25.55
C GLY A 115 12.81 17.78 -24.24
N LEU A 116 11.71 17.05 -24.12
CA LEU A 116 11.48 16.04 -23.10
C LEU A 116 11.75 14.66 -23.69
N GLY A 117 12.77 13.96 -23.17
CA GLY A 117 13.10 12.61 -23.59
C GLY A 117 12.11 11.60 -23.01
N GLY A 118 11.22 11.06 -23.84
CA GLY A 118 10.22 10.10 -23.39
C GLY A 118 9.31 9.58 -24.50
N ILE A 119 8.62 8.48 -24.21
CA ILE A 119 7.54 7.94 -25.02
C ILE A 119 6.25 8.05 -24.20
N THR A 120 5.27 8.78 -24.73
CA THR A 120 3.89 8.78 -24.23
C THR A 120 3.03 8.07 -25.26
N VAL A 121 2.39 6.96 -24.87
CA VAL A 121 1.37 6.31 -25.70
C VAL A 121 0.02 6.45 -25.03
N GLU A 122 -0.89 7.16 -25.68
CA GLU A 122 -2.33 7.00 -25.44
C GLU A 122 -2.84 5.84 -26.31
N GLY A 123 -3.66 4.96 -25.72
CA GLY A 123 -4.33 3.90 -26.45
C GLY A 123 -5.69 3.52 -25.87
N THR A 124 -6.49 2.82 -26.68
CA THR A 124 -7.79 2.28 -26.27
C THR A 124 -7.60 0.85 -25.72
N PRO A 125 -8.15 0.51 -24.54
CA PRO A 125 -8.08 -0.83 -23.99
C PRO A 125 -9.07 -1.78 -24.64
N SER A 126 -8.75 -3.08 -24.64
CA SER A 126 -9.65 -4.17 -25.02
C SER A 126 -9.26 -5.46 -24.30
N ASN A 127 -10.11 -6.51 -24.35
CA ASN A 127 -9.85 -7.82 -23.75
C ASN A 127 -9.42 -7.77 -22.27
N ILE A 128 -10.10 -6.93 -21.48
CA ILE A 128 -9.82 -6.74 -20.05
C ILE A 128 -10.21 -8.02 -19.30
N SER A 129 -9.30 -8.51 -18.46
CA SER A 129 -9.48 -9.71 -17.63
C SER A 129 -8.86 -9.47 -16.24
N SER A 130 -9.51 -9.99 -15.20
CA SER A 130 -8.98 -9.99 -13.84
C SER A 130 -9.17 -11.37 -13.22
N GLN A 131 -8.10 -11.93 -12.68
CA GLN A 131 -8.09 -13.22 -12.00
C GLN A 131 -7.46 -13.05 -10.62
N THR A 132 -8.04 -13.69 -9.62
CA THR A 132 -7.52 -13.72 -8.25
C THR A 132 -7.14 -15.15 -7.89
N ASP A 133 -5.92 -15.37 -7.41
CA ASP A 133 -5.47 -16.69 -6.99
C ASP A 133 -5.97 -17.06 -5.58
N LYS A 134 -5.71 -18.31 -5.17
CA LYS A 134 -6.06 -18.83 -3.83
C LYS A 134 -5.34 -18.12 -2.66
N HIS A 135 -4.36 -17.27 -2.94
CA HIS A 135 -3.59 -16.48 -1.97
C HIS A 135 -4.03 -15.00 -1.96
N GLY A 136 -4.98 -14.61 -2.82
CA GLY A 136 -5.48 -13.25 -2.95
C GLY A 136 -4.64 -12.35 -3.86
N ASN A 137 -3.61 -12.89 -4.55
CA ASN A 137 -2.87 -12.12 -5.56
C ASN A 137 -3.75 -11.91 -6.79
N ILE A 138 -3.63 -10.76 -7.44
CA ILE A 138 -4.41 -10.42 -8.64
C ILE A 138 -3.51 -10.35 -9.86
N THR A 139 -3.88 -11.11 -10.90
CA THR A 139 -3.40 -10.92 -12.26
C THR A 139 -4.47 -10.19 -13.05
N TYR A 140 -4.21 -8.94 -13.42
CA TYR A 140 -5.07 -8.09 -14.23
C TYR A 140 -4.42 -7.85 -15.59
N SER A 141 -5.11 -8.11 -16.69
CA SER A 141 -4.56 -8.00 -18.04
C SER A 141 -5.53 -7.35 -19.02
N PHE A 142 -4.97 -6.73 -20.05
CA PHE A 142 -5.71 -6.11 -21.14
C PHE A 142 -4.79 -5.93 -22.36
N ASN A 143 -5.39 -5.78 -23.54
CA ASN A 143 -4.71 -5.29 -24.72
C ASN A 143 -4.87 -3.76 -24.79
N VAL A 144 -3.86 -3.06 -25.29
CA VAL A 144 -3.91 -1.61 -25.58
C VAL A 144 -3.53 -1.38 -27.03
N MET A 145 -4.34 -0.60 -27.74
CA MET A 145 -4.07 -0.15 -29.11
C MET A 145 -3.92 1.37 -29.11
N GLY A 146 -2.67 1.84 -29.21
CA GLY A 146 -2.32 3.25 -29.39
C GLY A 146 -1.71 3.50 -30.77
N THR A 147 -1.47 4.77 -31.09
CA THR A 147 -0.91 5.19 -32.39
C THR A 147 0.50 4.69 -32.65
N ALA A 148 1.32 4.58 -31.60
CA ALA A 148 2.72 4.15 -31.69
C ALA A 148 2.99 2.71 -31.21
N ILE A 149 2.10 2.13 -30.38
CA ILE A 149 2.27 0.80 -29.79
C ILE A 149 0.91 0.09 -29.74
N THR A 150 0.87 -1.15 -30.24
CA THR A 150 -0.12 -2.15 -29.82
C THR A 150 0.58 -3.16 -28.91
N ALA A 151 0.02 -3.41 -27.73
CA ALA A 151 0.63 -4.28 -26.72
C ALA A 151 -0.42 -5.04 -25.90
N GLN A 152 0.00 -6.15 -25.30
CA GLN A 152 -0.67 -6.71 -24.13
C GLN A 152 0.00 -6.17 -22.87
N VAL A 153 -0.78 -5.81 -21.86
CA VAL A 153 -0.29 -5.43 -20.53
C VAL A 153 -0.77 -6.48 -19.54
N ILE A 154 0.14 -6.99 -18.70
CA ILE A 154 -0.16 -7.93 -17.62
C ILE A 154 0.37 -7.35 -16.31
N ILE A 155 -0.54 -7.09 -15.38
CA ILE A 155 -0.28 -6.53 -14.05
C ILE A 155 -0.43 -7.64 -13.02
N ASN A 156 0.56 -7.78 -12.16
CA ASN A 156 0.50 -8.64 -10.98
C ASN A 156 0.56 -7.75 -9.73
N LEU A 157 -0.49 -7.83 -8.91
CA LEU A 157 -0.64 -7.14 -7.62
C LEU A 157 -0.61 -8.19 -6.52
N SER A 158 0.35 -8.06 -5.60
CA SER A 158 0.52 -9.00 -4.48
C SER A 158 -0.54 -8.78 -3.40
N TYR A 159 -0.97 -9.86 -2.74
CA TYR A 159 -1.93 -9.75 -1.63
C TYR A 159 -1.35 -8.96 -0.45
N GLY A 160 -2.10 -7.97 0.04
CA GLY A 160 -1.84 -7.29 1.31
C GLY A 160 -0.90 -6.08 1.24
N ASP A 161 -0.46 -5.66 0.05
CA ASP A 161 0.09 -4.34 -0.23
C ASP A 161 -0.35 -3.83 -1.61
N ASN A 162 0.01 -2.59 -1.99
CA ASN A 162 -0.27 -2.06 -3.32
C ASN A 162 0.97 -1.96 -4.22
N TYR A 163 1.97 -2.81 -3.97
CA TYR A 163 3.13 -2.94 -4.83
C TYR A 163 2.80 -3.89 -5.98
N ALA A 164 3.00 -3.42 -7.22
CA ALA A 164 2.61 -4.16 -8.40
C ALA A 164 3.70 -4.12 -9.49
N GLN A 165 3.68 -5.14 -10.34
CA GLN A 165 4.50 -5.22 -11.55
C GLN A 165 3.62 -5.33 -12.78
N ALA A 166 3.73 -4.39 -13.71
CA ALA A 166 3.07 -4.42 -15.00
C ALA A 166 4.07 -4.65 -16.13
N THR A 167 4.00 -5.81 -16.78
CA THR A 167 4.80 -6.08 -17.98
C THR A 167 4.00 -5.72 -19.22
N VAL A 168 4.58 -4.86 -20.04
CA VAL A 168 4.10 -4.47 -21.37
C VAL A 168 4.79 -5.35 -22.39
N TYR A 169 4.00 -6.07 -23.18
CA TYR A 169 4.43 -6.95 -24.26
C TYR A 169 4.00 -6.34 -25.60
N PRO A 170 4.89 -5.62 -26.31
CA PRO A 170 4.58 -5.10 -27.64
C PRO A 170 4.23 -6.25 -28.60
N MET A 171 3.22 -6.08 -29.46
CA MET A 171 2.86 -7.10 -30.45
C MET A 171 3.77 -7.09 -31.69
N MET A 172 4.58 -6.04 -31.85
CA MET A 172 5.46 -5.85 -33.02
C MET A 172 6.90 -6.34 -32.79
N ASN A 173 7.31 -6.61 -31.54
CA ASN A 173 8.64 -7.11 -31.20
C ASN A 173 8.67 -7.69 -29.78
N ASN A 174 9.67 -8.52 -29.49
CA ASN A 174 9.82 -9.18 -28.18
C ASN A 174 10.62 -8.34 -27.16
N ASN A 175 10.59 -7.01 -27.25
CA ASN A 175 11.27 -6.12 -26.29
C ASN A 175 10.30 -5.68 -25.18
N ASN A 176 9.93 -6.64 -24.33
CA ASN A 176 9.05 -6.42 -23.18
C ASN A 176 9.67 -5.40 -22.20
N LEU A 177 8.82 -4.63 -21.52
CA LEU A 177 9.24 -3.72 -20.45
C LEU A 177 8.34 -3.90 -19.23
N THR A 178 8.94 -4.12 -18.06
CA THR A 178 8.18 -4.23 -16.80
C THR A 178 8.33 -2.97 -15.96
N PHE A 179 7.20 -2.37 -15.61
CA PHE A 179 7.06 -1.28 -14.65
C PHE A 179 6.86 -1.90 -13.26
N SER A 180 7.62 -1.43 -12.26
CA SER A 180 7.55 -1.91 -10.89
C SER A 180 7.44 -0.72 -9.93
N GLY A 181 6.44 -0.75 -9.05
CA GLY A 181 6.14 0.37 -8.17
C GLY A 181 4.75 0.26 -7.53
N ILE A 182 4.13 1.41 -7.28
CA ILE A 182 2.94 1.52 -6.44
C ILE A 182 1.69 1.75 -7.32
N LEU A 183 0.68 0.89 -7.16
CA LEU A 183 -0.62 1.02 -7.83
C LEU A 183 -1.61 1.75 -6.90
N VAL A 184 -2.24 2.82 -7.41
CA VAL A 184 -3.23 3.62 -6.67
C VAL A 184 -4.45 3.95 -7.53
N PRO A 185 -5.61 4.23 -6.92
CA PRO A 185 -6.68 5.01 -7.55
C PRO A 185 -6.14 6.30 -8.18
N THR A 186 -6.67 6.72 -9.35
CA THR A 186 -6.16 7.89 -10.07
C THR A 186 -6.16 9.18 -9.24
N ASP A 187 -7.22 9.42 -8.47
CA ASP A 187 -7.41 10.61 -7.62
C ASP A 187 -6.38 10.69 -6.48
N GLN A 188 -5.83 9.56 -6.05
CA GLN A 188 -4.80 9.48 -5.02
C GLN A 188 -3.38 9.71 -5.58
N SER A 189 -3.18 9.59 -6.89
CA SER A 189 -1.88 9.73 -7.55
C SER A 189 -1.27 11.13 -7.43
N SER A 190 0.06 11.21 -7.30
CA SER A 190 0.82 12.45 -7.40
C SER A 190 0.84 13.01 -8.82
N ILE A 191 0.75 12.12 -9.83
CA ILE A 191 0.64 12.47 -11.26
C ILE A 191 -0.54 13.40 -11.51
N PHE A 192 -1.70 13.04 -10.96
CA PHE A 192 -2.91 13.84 -11.12
C PHE A 192 -2.79 15.21 -10.44
N LYS A 193 -2.22 15.25 -9.22
CA LYS A 193 -1.99 16.49 -8.46
C LYS A 193 -0.97 17.44 -9.10
N SER A 194 -0.12 16.93 -9.99
CA SER A 194 0.93 17.72 -10.67
C SER A 194 0.57 18.10 -12.12
N GLY A 195 -0.62 17.71 -12.61
CA GLY A 195 -1.16 18.16 -13.90
C GLY A 195 -0.52 17.53 -15.15
N PHE A 196 0.41 16.58 -14.99
CA PHE A 196 1.11 15.89 -16.11
C PHE A 196 0.15 15.21 -17.09
N ILE A 197 -1.01 14.76 -16.62
CA ILE A 197 -2.16 14.37 -17.46
C ILE A 197 -3.36 15.14 -16.97
N SER A 198 -3.61 16.29 -17.62
CA SER A 198 -4.90 16.98 -17.55
C SER A 198 -5.94 16.21 -18.38
N TYR A 199 -7.20 16.27 -17.93
CA TYR A 199 -8.35 15.73 -18.68
C TYR A 199 -8.61 16.52 -19.96
#